data_AF-A0A7C5GRR4-F1
#
_entry.id   AF-A0A7C5GRR4-F1
#
_cell.length_a   1.000
_cell.length_b   1.000
_cell.length_c   1.000
_cell.angle_alpha   90.00
_cell.angle_beta   90.00
_cell.angle_gamma   90.00
#
_symmetry.space_group_name_H-M   'P 1'
#
loop_
_entity.id
_entity.type
_entity.pdbx_description
1 polymer ?
#
loop_
_entity_poly.entity_id
_entity_poly.type
_entity_poly.pdbx_seq_one_letter_code
_entity_poly.pdbx_strand_id
1 'polypeptide(L)' 'MKKWRCKVCGFEHQGDSPPKQCPVCDAPASMFEEMG' A
#
# COMPACT_ATOMS: atom_id res chain seq x y z
N MET A 1 -2.02 -11.58 -8.63
CA MET A 1 -1.20 -10.53 -8.00
C MET A 1 -2.04 -9.29 -7.90
N LYS A 2 -2.31 -8.83 -6.69
CA LYS A 2 -3.02 -7.58 -6.43
C LYS A 2 -2.03 -6.42 -6.48
N LYS A 3 -2.54 -5.22 -6.75
CA LYS A 3 -1.79 -3.98 -6.61
C LYS A 3 -2.34 -3.22 -5.41
N TRP A 4 -1.47 -2.57 -4.68
CA TRP A 4 -1.82 -1.79 -3.49
C TRP A 4 -1.22 -0.41 -3.62
N ARG A 5 -2.00 0.63 -3.39
CA ARG A 5 -1.53 2.02 -3.38
C ARG A 5 -1.73 2.64 -2.02
N CYS A 6 -0.69 3.29 -1.50
CA CYS A 6 -0.80 4.09 -0.29
C CYS A 6 -1.62 5.36 -0.59
N LYS A 7 -2.76 5.52 0.09
CA LYS A 7 -3.63 6.71 -0.02
C LYS A 7 -2.97 8.00 0.49
N VAL A 8 -1.87 7.89 1.25
CA VAL A 8 -1.17 9.04 1.84
C VAL A 8 -0.12 9.61 0.87
N CYS A 9 0.81 8.77 0.39
CA CYS A 9 1.94 9.23 -0.42
C CYS A 9 1.93 8.71 -1.86
N GLY A 10 0.99 7.82 -2.22
CA GLY A 10 0.89 7.24 -3.56
C GLY A 10 1.83 6.07 -3.85
N PHE A 11 2.60 5.56 -2.87
CA PHE A 11 3.47 4.40 -3.04
C PHE A 11 2.70 3.17 -3.53
N GLU A 12 3.25 2.45 -4.51
CA GLU A 12 2.64 1.25 -5.10
C GLU A 12 3.39 -0.02 -4.72
N HIS A 13 2.64 -1.05 -4.32
CA HIS A 13 3.14 -2.38 -3.98
C HIS A 13 2.40 -3.45 -4.78
N GLN A 14 3.15 -4.42 -5.33
CA GLN A 14 2.59 -5.61 -5.98
C GLN A 14 2.77 -6.82 -5.08
N GLY A 15 1.67 -7.48 -4.75
CA GLY A 15 1.65 -8.62 -3.84
C GLY A 15 0.23 -8.99 -3.43
N ASP A 16 0.05 -10.12 -2.78
CA ASP A 16 -1.27 -10.58 -2.37
C ASP A 16 -1.85 -9.77 -1.19
N SER A 17 -1.01 -9.00 -0.49
CA SER A 17 -1.38 -8.13 0.64
C SER A 17 -0.51 -6.86 0.66
N PRO A 18 -0.98 -5.72 1.21
CA PRO A 18 -0.15 -4.54 1.37
C PRO A 18 0.90 -4.75 2.47
N PRO A 19 2.00 -3.99 2.47
CA PRO A 19 2.97 -4.02 3.56
C PRO A 19 2.34 -3.53 4.88
N LYS A 20 2.88 -3.99 6.02
CA LYS A 20 2.40 -3.59 7.36
C LYS A 20 2.48 -2.07 7.59
N GLN A 21 3.50 -1.43 7.02
CA GLN A 21 3.70 0.01 7.01
C GLN A 21 4.20 0.44 5.64
N CYS A 22 3.84 1.65 5.22
CA CYS A 22 4.32 2.24 3.99
C CYS A 22 5.81 2.56 4.12
N PRO A 23 6.70 2.05 3.24
CA PRO A 23 8.15 2.28 3.34
C PRO A 23 8.56 3.72 2.99
N VAL A 24 7.62 4.56 2.54
CA VAL A 24 7.87 5.95 2.11
C VAL A 24 7.41 6.96 3.15
N CYS A 25 6.28 6.73 3.82
CA CYS A 25 5.68 7.69 4.75
C CYS A 25 5.26 7.09 6.10
N ASP A 26 5.62 5.83 6.36
CA ASP A 26 5.33 5.08 7.59
C ASP A 26 3.84 4.89 7.94
N ALA A 27 2.93 5.28 7.05
CA ALA A 27 1.50 5.08 7.20
C ALA A 27 1.15 3.59 7.40
N PRO A 28 0.17 3.26 8.25
CA PRO A 28 -0.21 1.87 8.52
C PRO A 28 -0.83 1.20 7.29
N ALA A 29 -0.83 -0.14 7.25
CA ALA A 29 -1.42 -0.95 6.17
C ALA A 29 -2.88 -0.56 5.82
N SER A 30 -3.66 -0.07 6.79
CA SER A 30 -5.04 0.40 6.59
C SER A 30 -5.15 1.62 5.68
N MET A 31 -4.03 2.30 5.40
CA MET A 31 -3.95 3.39 4.45
C MET A 31 -3.67 2.92 3.02
N PHE A 32 -3.52 1.62 2.77
CA PHE A 32 -3.45 1.09 1.41
C PHE A 32 -4.84 0.79 0.85
N GLU A 33 -5.01 1.04 -0.45
CA GLU A 33 -6.17 0.62 -1.23
C GLU A 33 -5.75 -0.40 -2.29
N GLU A 34 -6.58 -1.42 -2.53
CA GLU A 34 -6.37 -2.38 -3.60
C GLU A 34 -6.70 -1.71 -4.93
N MET A 35 -5.72 -1.65 -5.83
CA MET A 35 -5.91 -1.27 -7.21
C MET A 35 -6.24 -2.54 -7.99
N GLY A 36 -7.48 -2.63 -8.48
CA GLY A 36 -7.96 -3.73 -9.32
C GLY A 36 -7.16 -3.90 -10.60
#